data_AF-A0A9E5H398-F1
#
_entry.id   AF-A0A9E5H398-F1
#
_cell.length_a   1.000
_cell.length_b   1.000
_cell.length_c   1.000
_cell.angle_alpha   90.00
_cell.angle_beta   90.00
_cell.angle_gamma   90.00
#
_symmetry.space_group_name_H-M   'P 1'
#
loop_
_entity.id
_entity.type
_entity.pdbx_description
1 polymer ?
#
loop_
_entity_poly.entity_id
_entity_poly.type
_entity_poly.pdbx_seq_one_letter_code
_entity_poly.pdbx_strand_id
1 'polypeptide(L)'
;MKHENYEILNLLGYGLAKFDNEFIKEFGYSTKSSFFDYFVKIGIVETGSTVKNRMDLFDPFFNNGRKGWWQKGDAYIHRKYLIDSLFGNENAKGYANIVKLYLKENYKIKEIFVEVTPIVKSRFKKLQETGLEAELYFMNNFNSIDQFKNGILEDARLFGDGYDFQINVNDSLYLAEVKGIRASKGRFRMTENEYNKALEYKNYYFITLVLNMNDLPVFLNIENPANNLKFKKEERISKPVIEYHLLSDIC
;
A
#
# COMPACT_ATOMS: atom_id res chain seq x y z
N MET A 1 -17.20 6.28 -10.44
CA MET A 1 -16.09 6.10 -11.40
C MET A 1 -14.80 6.54 -10.71
N LYS A 2 -13.73 5.74 -10.75
CA LYS A 2 -12.47 6.02 -10.04
C LYS A 2 -11.79 7.21 -10.72
N HIS A 3 -11.25 8.15 -9.93
CA HIS A 3 -10.36 9.18 -10.45
C HIS A 3 -9.03 8.53 -10.85
N GLU A 4 -8.50 8.84 -12.03
CA GLU A 4 -7.23 8.29 -12.53
C GLU A 4 -6.06 8.55 -11.56
N ASN A 5 -6.03 9.75 -10.97
CA ASN A 5 -5.01 10.22 -10.03
C ASN A 5 -5.24 9.82 -8.57
N TYR A 6 -5.81 8.65 -8.35
CA TYR A 6 -6.28 8.20 -7.03
C TYR A 6 -5.18 8.13 -5.95
N GLU A 7 -3.97 7.66 -6.28
CA GLU A 7 -2.89 7.49 -5.30
C GLU A 7 -2.40 8.84 -4.77
N ILE A 8 -2.09 9.78 -5.67
CA ILE A 8 -1.71 11.15 -5.29
C ILE A 8 -2.84 11.83 -4.51
N LEU A 9 -4.09 11.59 -4.88
CA LEU A 9 -5.24 12.11 -4.13
C LEU A 9 -5.23 11.58 -2.70
N ASN A 10 -5.02 10.28 -2.46
CA ASN A 10 -4.96 9.76 -1.09
C ASN A 10 -3.84 10.41 -0.27
N LEU A 11 -2.67 10.66 -0.87
CA LEU A 11 -1.58 11.39 -0.20
C LEU A 11 -1.98 12.83 0.13
N LEU A 12 -2.62 13.54 -0.81
CA LEU A 12 -3.13 14.90 -0.57
C LEU A 12 -4.17 14.93 0.54
N GLY A 13 -5.13 14.01 0.52
CA GLY A 13 -6.18 13.91 1.54
C GLY A 13 -5.62 13.64 2.92
N TYR A 14 -4.69 12.69 3.05
CA TYR A 14 -4.00 12.41 4.31
C TYR A 14 -3.23 13.64 4.80
N GLY A 15 -2.42 14.27 3.94
CA GLY A 15 -1.61 15.43 4.32
C GLY A 15 -2.46 16.61 4.81
N LEU A 16 -3.55 16.91 4.10
CA LEU A 16 -4.52 17.93 4.49
C LEU A 16 -5.26 17.59 5.78
N ALA A 17 -5.65 16.32 5.97
CA ALA A 17 -6.38 15.90 7.15
C ALA A 17 -5.49 15.93 8.41
N LYS A 18 -4.23 15.49 8.30
CA LYS A 18 -3.30 15.37 9.43
C LYS A 18 -2.62 16.70 9.81
N PHE A 19 -2.12 17.44 8.82
CA PHE A 19 -1.26 18.62 9.05
C PHE A 19 -1.94 19.95 8.70
N ASP A 20 -3.10 19.89 8.04
CA ASP A 20 -3.93 21.04 7.73
C ASP A 20 -3.15 22.19 7.05
N ASN A 21 -3.14 23.39 7.65
CA ASN A 21 -2.48 24.57 7.09
C ASN A 21 -0.96 24.44 7.03
N GLU A 22 -0.33 23.62 7.88
CA GLU A 22 1.13 23.43 7.83
C GLU A 22 1.53 22.76 6.51
N PHE A 23 0.79 21.73 6.09
CA PHE A 23 1.05 21.06 4.81
C PHE A 23 0.88 22.00 3.62
N ILE A 24 -0.12 22.88 3.65
CA ILE A 24 -0.38 23.82 2.55
C ILE A 24 0.74 24.87 2.44
N LYS A 25 1.24 25.36 3.57
CA LYS A 25 2.36 26.31 3.62
C LYS A 25 3.63 25.74 3.01
N GLU A 26 3.87 24.44 3.16
CA GLU A 26 5.03 23.78 2.54
C GLU A 26 4.97 23.80 1.01
N PHE A 27 3.80 23.99 0.40
CA PHE A 27 3.64 24.21 -1.04
C PHE A 27 3.65 25.69 -1.44
N GLY A 28 3.90 26.62 -0.50
CA GLY A 28 3.96 28.05 -0.76
C GLY A 28 2.59 28.74 -0.83
N TYR A 29 1.53 28.08 -0.37
CA TYR A 29 0.17 28.64 -0.38
C TYR A 29 -0.28 29.06 1.01
N SER A 30 -1.06 30.14 1.09
CA SER A 30 -1.62 30.67 2.33
C SER A 30 -3.06 30.22 2.58
N THR A 31 -3.76 29.74 1.56
CA THR A 31 -5.17 29.31 1.67
C THR A 31 -5.40 27.94 1.03
N LYS A 32 -6.37 27.19 1.58
CA LYS A 32 -6.86 25.92 1.00
C LYS A 32 -7.34 26.08 -0.44
N SER A 33 -8.07 27.15 -0.73
CA SER A 33 -8.57 27.42 -2.08
C SER A 33 -7.43 27.57 -3.08
N SER A 34 -6.42 28.39 -2.78
CA SER A 34 -5.25 28.54 -3.66
C SER A 34 -4.47 27.24 -3.85
N PHE A 35 -4.41 26.40 -2.82
CA PHE A 35 -3.77 25.09 -2.88
C PHE A 35 -4.58 24.12 -3.75
N PHE A 36 -5.90 24.10 -3.64
CA PHE A 36 -6.75 23.26 -4.49
C PHE A 36 -6.70 23.70 -5.95
N ASP A 37 -6.73 25.01 -6.21
CA ASP A 37 -6.62 25.57 -7.55
C ASP A 37 -5.30 25.22 -8.23
N TYR A 38 -4.22 25.07 -7.46
CA TYR A 38 -2.94 24.58 -7.99
C TYR A 38 -3.09 23.20 -8.64
N PHE A 39 -3.73 22.23 -7.96
CA PHE A 39 -3.94 20.88 -8.52
C PHE A 39 -4.87 20.85 -9.73
N VAL A 40 -5.78 21.82 -9.84
CA VAL A 40 -6.56 22.05 -11.06
C VAL A 40 -5.66 22.54 -12.19
N LYS A 41 -4.84 23.57 -11.92
CA LYS A 41 -3.93 24.19 -12.92
C LYS A 41 -2.91 23.20 -13.48
N ILE A 42 -2.38 22.30 -12.65
CA ILE A 42 -1.42 21.27 -13.09
C ILE A 42 -2.12 20.02 -13.66
N GLY A 43 -3.45 20.03 -13.83
CA GLY A 43 -4.20 18.97 -14.49
C GLY A 43 -4.33 17.66 -13.69
N ILE A 44 -4.11 17.69 -12.37
CA ILE A 44 -4.26 16.50 -11.52
C ILE A 44 -5.73 16.25 -11.19
N VAL A 45 -6.56 17.29 -11.16
CA VAL A 45 -8.01 17.18 -10.96
C VAL A 45 -8.74 18.18 -11.83
N GLU A 46 -9.99 17.88 -12.18
CA GLU A 46 -10.86 18.82 -12.88
C GLU A 46 -11.35 19.96 -11.97
N THR A 47 -11.56 19.69 -10.68
CA THR A 47 -12.07 20.67 -9.71
C THR A 47 -11.38 20.55 -8.36
N GLY A 48 -11.23 21.69 -7.67
CA GLY A 48 -10.67 21.73 -6.31
C GLY A 48 -11.48 20.91 -5.30
N SER A 49 -12.79 20.76 -5.54
CA SER A 49 -13.68 19.91 -4.75
C SER A 49 -13.22 18.45 -4.69
N THR A 50 -12.56 17.93 -5.73
CA THR A 50 -12.01 16.56 -5.72
C THR A 50 -10.92 16.39 -4.66
N VAL A 51 -10.05 17.37 -4.49
CA VAL A 51 -9.00 17.37 -3.44
C VAL A 51 -9.64 17.52 -2.07
N LYS A 52 -10.60 18.45 -1.93
CA LYS A 52 -11.36 18.67 -0.68
C LYS A 52 -12.08 17.38 -0.24
N ASN A 53 -12.84 16.75 -1.13
CA ASN A 53 -13.56 15.51 -0.82
C ASN A 53 -12.61 14.39 -0.37
N ARG A 54 -11.38 14.39 -0.87
CA ARG A 54 -10.37 13.43 -0.44
C ARG A 54 -9.84 13.73 0.96
N MET A 55 -9.66 14.99 1.33
CA MET A 55 -9.40 15.39 2.72
C MET A 55 -10.55 14.97 3.65
N ASP A 56 -11.80 15.24 3.25
CA ASP A 56 -12.98 14.91 4.05
C ASP A 56 -13.09 13.39 4.35
N LEU A 57 -12.54 12.53 3.48
CA LEU A 57 -12.45 11.08 3.70
C LEU A 57 -11.44 10.66 4.77
N PHE A 58 -10.37 11.44 4.96
CA PHE A 58 -9.34 11.17 5.96
C PHE A 58 -9.58 11.89 7.29
N ASP A 59 -10.33 12.99 7.28
CA ASP A 59 -10.64 13.80 8.47
C ASP A 59 -11.12 12.98 9.68
N PRO A 60 -12.01 11.97 9.55
CA PRO A 60 -12.45 11.16 10.70
C PRO A 60 -11.33 10.42 11.44
N PHE A 61 -10.16 10.23 10.82
CA PHE A 61 -9.05 9.49 11.39
C PHE A 61 -8.01 10.36 12.12
N PHE A 62 -8.22 11.68 12.19
CA PHE A 62 -7.31 12.62 12.84
C PHE A 62 -8.06 13.55 13.80
N ASN A 63 -7.41 13.95 14.89
CA ASN A 63 -7.97 14.93 15.81
C ASN A 63 -7.75 16.36 15.30
N ASN A 64 -8.48 16.73 14.24
CA ASN A 64 -8.32 18.01 13.54
C ASN A 64 -9.55 18.93 13.66
N GLY A 65 -10.53 18.56 14.50
CA GLY A 65 -11.75 19.32 14.75
C GLY A 65 -12.78 19.30 13.61
N ARG A 66 -12.51 18.61 12.49
CA ARG A 66 -13.45 18.44 11.37
C ARG A 66 -14.12 17.08 11.45
N LYS A 67 -15.42 17.04 11.10
CA LYS A 67 -16.20 15.79 11.11
C LYS A 67 -15.90 14.88 9.91
N GLY A 68 -15.52 15.46 8.77
CA GLY A 68 -15.35 14.74 7.51
C GLY A 68 -16.58 13.91 7.10
N TRP A 69 -16.34 12.91 6.25
CA TRP A 69 -17.33 11.91 5.84
C TRP A 69 -17.33 10.68 6.76
N TRP A 70 -17.62 10.90 8.03
CA TRP A 70 -17.71 9.84 9.06
C TRP A 70 -18.67 8.68 8.68
N GLN A 71 -19.69 8.94 7.86
CA GLN A 71 -20.64 7.92 7.37
C GLN A 71 -19.98 6.86 6.48
N LYS A 72 -18.80 7.13 5.92
CA LYS A 72 -18.02 6.16 5.16
C LYS A 72 -17.20 5.21 6.04
N GLY A 73 -17.18 5.43 7.36
CA GLY A 73 -16.56 4.55 8.36
C GLY A 73 -15.13 4.14 8.00
N ASP A 74 -14.82 2.87 8.22
CA ASP A 74 -13.48 2.30 8.03
C ASP A 74 -13.14 1.94 6.57
N ALA A 75 -14.01 2.29 5.62
CA ALA A 75 -13.80 2.00 4.19
C ALA A 75 -12.44 2.49 3.66
N TYR A 76 -11.87 3.53 4.28
CA TYR A 76 -10.62 4.17 3.86
C TYR A 76 -9.45 3.94 4.83
N ILE A 77 -9.67 3.23 5.94
CA ILE A 77 -8.67 3.09 7.00
C ILE A 77 -7.41 2.35 6.53
N HIS A 78 -7.57 1.39 5.62
CA HIS A 78 -6.45 0.65 5.02
C HIS A 78 -5.44 1.55 4.31
N ARG A 79 -5.91 2.64 3.68
CA ARG A 79 -5.05 3.61 3.00
C ARG A 79 -4.28 4.45 4.01
N LYS A 80 -4.94 4.80 5.11
CA LYS A 80 -4.29 5.45 6.23
C LYS A 80 -3.19 4.55 6.79
N TYR A 81 -3.46 3.27 7.03
CA TYR A 81 -2.46 2.32 7.53
C TYR A 81 -1.26 2.16 6.58
N LEU A 82 -1.50 2.10 5.27
CA LEU A 82 -0.40 2.10 4.29
C LEU A 82 0.45 3.37 4.43
N ILE A 83 -0.19 4.54 4.42
CA ILE A 83 0.53 5.82 4.51
C ILE A 83 1.24 5.95 5.86
N ASP A 84 0.63 5.50 6.96
CA ASP A 84 1.21 5.54 8.30
C ASP A 84 2.43 4.61 8.41
N SER A 85 2.37 3.41 7.86
CA SER A 85 3.49 2.46 7.91
C SER A 85 4.75 2.98 7.20
N LEU A 86 4.55 3.82 6.17
CA LEU A 86 5.64 4.40 5.38
C LEU A 86 6.07 5.77 5.90
N PHE A 87 5.11 6.62 6.26
CA PHE A 87 5.30 8.07 6.46
C PHE A 87 4.59 8.62 7.70
N GLY A 88 4.07 7.76 8.58
CA GLY A 88 3.30 8.17 9.76
C GLY A 88 4.10 9.01 10.76
N ASN A 89 5.42 8.86 10.78
CA ASN A 89 6.33 9.61 11.65
C ASN A 89 6.88 10.90 11.02
N GLU A 90 6.52 11.21 9.77
CA GLU A 90 6.93 12.45 9.12
C GLU A 90 6.21 13.67 9.70
N ASN A 91 6.90 14.80 9.76
CA ASN A 91 6.29 16.10 10.00
C ASN A 91 5.71 16.68 8.69
N ALA A 92 5.03 17.83 8.78
CA ALA A 92 4.38 18.45 7.61
C ALA A 92 5.34 18.67 6.43
N LYS A 93 6.57 19.15 6.69
CA LYS A 93 7.61 19.37 5.67
C LYS A 93 8.07 18.08 5.02
N GLY A 94 8.42 17.07 5.81
CA GLY A 94 8.84 15.75 5.32
C GLY A 94 7.75 15.10 4.47
N TYR A 95 6.51 15.14 4.94
CA TYR A 95 5.36 14.62 4.21
C TYR A 95 5.09 15.40 2.92
N ALA A 96 5.15 16.73 2.94
CA ALA A 96 5.01 17.56 1.75
C ALA A 96 6.07 17.22 0.69
N ASN A 97 7.32 16.96 1.11
CA ASN A 97 8.37 16.55 0.19
C ASN A 97 8.11 15.19 -0.45
N ILE A 98 7.44 14.25 0.22
CA ILE A 98 6.99 12.97 -0.36
C ILE A 98 5.93 13.20 -1.44
N VAL A 99 4.93 14.05 -1.17
CA VAL A 99 3.88 14.38 -2.16
C VAL A 99 4.49 15.09 -3.37
N LYS A 100 5.39 16.03 -3.13
CA LYS A 100 6.16 16.72 -4.18
C LYS A 100 7.02 15.75 -5.00
N LEU A 101 7.66 14.76 -4.36
CA LEU A 101 8.39 13.69 -5.05
C LEU A 101 7.46 12.89 -5.96
N TYR A 102 6.26 12.53 -5.49
CA TYR A 102 5.26 11.84 -6.30
C TYR A 102 4.88 12.66 -7.54
N LEU A 103 4.59 13.95 -7.37
CA LEU A 103 4.28 14.86 -8.48
C LEU A 103 5.43 14.96 -9.49
N LYS A 104 6.67 14.99 -9.00
CA LYS A 104 7.86 15.07 -9.85
C LYS A 104 8.10 13.78 -10.65
N GLU A 105 8.05 12.62 -10.00
CA GLU A 105 8.39 11.34 -10.64
C GLU A 105 7.25 10.81 -11.53
N ASN A 106 6.00 10.89 -11.05
CA ASN A 106 4.85 10.28 -11.73
C ASN A 106 4.16 11.23 -12.71
N TYR A 107 4.21 12.55 -12.46
CA TYR A 107 3.58 13.58 -13.31
C TYR A 107 4.57 14.52 -13.99
N LYS A 108 5.88 14.34 -13.77
CA LYS A 108 6.95 15.10 -14.43
C LYS A 108 6.85 16.62 -14.23
N ILE A 109 6.30 17.06 -13.10
CA ILE A 109 6.21 18.49 -12.77
C ILE A 109 7.61 19.04 -12.43
N LYS A 110 8.21 19.76 -13.39
CA LYS A 110 9.62 20.18 -13.34
C LYS A 110 9.93 21.26 -12.31
N GLU A 111 8.94 22.10 -11.98
CA GLU A 111 9.12 23.30 -11.13
C GLU A 111 9.12 22.98 -9.63
N ILE A 112 8.92 21.72 -9.25
CA ILE A 112 8.86 21.31 -7.84
C ILE A 112 10.28 20.98 -7.34
N PHE A 113 10.78 21.79 -6.41
CA PHE A 113 11.98 21.47 -5.63
C PHE A 113 11.65 20.39 -4.59
N VAL A 114 12.48 19.34 -4.54
CA VAL A 114 12.29 18.19 -3.65
C VAL A 114 13.62 17.82 -3.03
N GLU A 115 13.68 17.90 -1.70
CA GLU A 115 14.78 17.38 -0.91
C GLU A 115 14.25 16.24 -0.02
N VAL A 116 14.72 15.03 -0.29
CA VAL A 116 14.32 13.81 0.42
C VAL A 116 15.54 12.97 0.74
N THR A 117 15.55 12.38 1.93
CA THR A 117 16.60 11.46 2.35
C THR A 117 16.53 10.16 1.54
N PRO A 118 17.64 9.38 1.46
CA PRO A 118 17.65 8.10 0.76
C PRO A 118 16.57 7.12 1.26
N ILE A 119 16.35 7.06 2.58
CA ILE A 119 15.33 6.18 3.17
C ILE A 119 13.91 6.57 2.75
N VAL A 120 13.62 7.87 2.61
CA VAL A 120 12.33 8.36 2.09
C VAL A 120 12.14 7.95 0.63
N LYS A 121 13.19 7.99 -0.20
CA LYS A 121 13.12 7.48 -1.58
C LYS A 121 12.82 5.98 -1.61
N SER A 122 13.42 5.19 -0.72
CA SER A 122 13.13 3.75 -0.63
C SER A 122 11.67 3.48 -0.23
N ARG A 123 11.16 4.20 0.78
CA ARG A 123 9.74 4.11 1.19
C ARG A 123 8.78 4.57 0.07
N PHE A 124 9.15 5.60 -0.67
CA PHE A 124 8.39 6.06 -1.85
C PHE A 124 8.29 4.99 -2.93
N LYS A 125 9.39 4.28 -3.23
CA LYS A 125 9.34 3.13 -4.15
C LYS A 125 8.40 2.04 -3.62
N LYS A 126 8.47 1.75 -2.32
CA LYS A 126 7.60 0.76 -1.67
C LYS A 126 6.12 1.13 -1.72
N LEU A 127 5.77 2.43 -1.62
CA LEU A 127 4.39 2.92 -1.80
C LEU A 127 3.79 2.51 -3.15
N GLN A 128 4.62 2.42 -4.20
CA GLN A 128 4.17 2.06 -5.54
C GLN A 128 3.94 0.55 -5.71
N GLU A 129 4.37 -0.27 -4.73
CA GLU A 129 4.17 -1.71 -4.73
C GLU A 129 2.81 -2.09 -4.12
N THR A 130 2.07 -2.97 -4.79
CA THR A 130 0.76 -3.45 -4.33
C THR A 130 0.83 -4.48 -3.21
N GLY A 131 2.00 -5.12 -3.01
CA GLY A 131 2.20 -6.17 -2.01
C GLY A 131 2.00 -5.66 -0.58
N LEU A 132 2.71 -4.59 -0.21
CA LEU A 132 2.66 -4.06 1.15
C LEU A 132 1.25 -3.63 1.59
N GLU A 133 0.48 -3.01 0.69
CA GLU A 133 -0.90 -2.62 1.00
C GLU A 133 -1.79 -3.83 1.26
N ALA A 134 -1.63 -4.90 0.47
CA ALA A 134 -2.38 -6.14 0.65
C ALA A 134 -1.99 -6.85 1.96
N GLU A 135 -0.69 -6.94 2.25
CA GLU A 135 -0.17 -7.51 3.50
C GLU A 135 -0.69 -6.76 4.73
N LEU A 136 -0.65 -5.42 4.72
CA LEU A 136 -1.18 -4.60 5.81
C LEU A 136 -2.70 -4.76 5.93
N TYR A 137 -3.42 -4.85 4.82
CA TYR A 137 -4.85 -5.13 4.85
C TYR A 137 -5.15 -6.49 5.48
N PHE A 138 -4.37 -7.51 5.12
CA PHE A 138 -4.45 -8.84 5.71
C PHE A 138 -4.21 -8.80 7.22
N MET A 139 -3.09 -8.24 7.68
CA MET A 139 -2.76 -8.15 9.11
C MET A 139 -3.86 -7.51 9.95
N ASN A 140 -4.54 -6.49 9.42
CA ASN A 140 -5.60 -5.77 10.13
C ASN A 140 -6.98 -6.46 10.06
N ASN A 141 -7.18 -7.42 9.14
CA ASN A 141 -8.52 -7.94 8.84
C ASN A 141 -8.60 -9.47 8.69
N PHE A 142 -7.50 -10.22 8.88
CA PHE A 142 -7.47 -11.67 8.67
C PHE A 142 -8.52 -12.43 9.50
N ASN A 143 -8.86 -11.91 10.70
CA ASN A 143 -9.91 -12.47 11.56
C ASN A 143 -11.33 -12.45 10.95
N SER A 144 -11.54 -11.72 9.85
CA SER A 144 -12.79 -11.76 9.07
C SER A 144 -12.89 -12.96 8.14
N ILE A 145 -11.79 -13.67 7.91
CA ILE A 145 -11.74 -14.90 7.12
C ILE A 145 -12.08 -16.06 8.07
N ASP A 146 -13.13 -16.81 7.74
CA ASP A 146 -13.66 -17.86 8.62
C ASP A 146 -12.60 -18.87 9.08
N GLN A 147 -11.70 -19.29 8.17
CA GLN A 147 -10.61 -20.23 8.47
C GLN A 147 -9.59 -19.69 9.49
N PHE A 148 -9.41 -18.37 9.56
CA PHE A 148 -8.39 -17.72 10.39
C PHE A 148 -8.97 -17.04 11.62
N LYS A 149 -10.29 -17.15 11.82
CA LYS A 149 -11.02 -16.48 12.88
C LYS A 149 -10.51 -16.92 14.26
N ASN A 150 -10.26 -15.93 15.12
CA ASN A 150 -9.66 -16.12 16.46
C ASN A 150 -8.22 -16.68 16.42
N GLY A 151 -7.57 -16.64 15.27
CA GLY A 151 -6.20 -17.10 15.12
C GLY A 151 -5.18 -16.10 15.68
N ILE A 152 -4.01 -16.63 16.02
CA ILE A 152 -2.82 -15.84 16.37
C ILE A 152 -1.97 -15.73 15.11
N LEU A 153 -1.78 -14.50 14.63
CA LEU A 153 -1.00 -14.18 13.44
C LEU A 153 0.48 -13.99 13.79
N GLU A 154 1.35 -14.70 13.09
CA GLU A 154 2.80 -14.53 13.12
C GLU A 154 3.30 -14.00 11.77
N ASP A 155 4.13 -12.95 11.81
CA ASP A 155 4.67 -12.28 10.63
C ASP A 155 5.96 -12.99 10.15
N ALA A 156 5.89 -13.58 8.95
CA ALA A 156 6.97 -14.36 8.34
C ALA A 156 7.56 -13.71 7.08
N ARG A 157 7.11 -12.50 6.71
CA ARG A 157 7.45 -11.82 5.44
C ARG A 157 8.94 -11.62 5.19
N LEU A 158 9.74 -11.58 6.25
CA LEU A 158 11.20 -11.35 6.16
C LEU A 158 12.03 -12.64 6.05
N PHE A 159 11.43 -13.82 6.24
CA PHE A 159 12.16 -15.09 6.23
C PHE A 159 12.31 -15.69 4.84
N GLY A 160 11.44 -15.34 3.89
CA GLY A 160 11.53 -15.81 2.50
C GLY A 160 11.14 -17.28 2.31
N ASP A 161 10.38 -17.85 3.24
CA ASP A 161 10.03 -19.28 3.28
C ASP A 161 8.91 -19.69 2.32
N GLY A 162 8.42 -18.75 1.48
CA GLY A 162 7.39 -18.98 0.48
C GLY A 162 5.96 -18.79 1.01
N TYR A 163 5.81 -18.09 2.13
CA TYR A 163 4.55 -17.56 2.67
C TYR A 163 4.86 -16.29 3.47
N ASP A 164 3.85 -15.42 3.62
CA ASP A 164 3.97 -14.16 4.34
C ASP A 164 3.64 -14.29 5.83
N PHE A 165 2.70 -15.18 6.18
CA PHE A 165 2.17 -15.29 7.53
C PHE A 165 1.89 -16.73 7.94
N GLN A 166 2.04 -16.99 9.24
CA GLN A 166 1.51 -18.17 9.91
C GLN A 166 0.32 -17.78 10.79
N ILE A 167 -0.73 -18.58 10.79
CA ILE A 167 -1.92 -18.37 11.62
C ILE A 167 -2.19 -19.65 12.42
N ASN A 168 -2.06 -19.54 13.74
CA ASN A 168 -2.38 -20.62 14.67
C ASN A 168 -3.83 -20.47 15.14
N VAL A 169 -4.69 -21.43 14.80
CA VAL A 169 -6.11 -21.46 15.17
C VAL A 169 -6.37 -22.75 15.94
N ASN A 170 -6.56 -22.65 17.27
CA ASN A 170 -6.62 -23.81 18.16
C ASN A 170 -5.38 -24.71 17.95
N ASP A 171 -5.56 -25.98 17.60
CA ASP A 171 -4.49 -26.95 17.32
C ASP A 171 -4.09 -27.02 15.84
N SER A 172 -4.64 -26.15 14.99
CA SER A 172 -4.33 -26.09 13.55
C SER A 172 -3.40 -24.94 13.21
N LEU A 173 -2.48 -25.20 12.28
CA LEU A 173 -1.51 -24.24 11.76
C LEU A 173 -1.78 -24.00 10.28
N TYR A 174 -1.95 -22.74 9.90
CA TYR A 174 -2.16 -22.32 8.52
C TYR A 174 -1.05 -21.40 8.05
N LEU A 175 -0.64 -21.54 6.79
CA LEU A 175 0.30 -20.67 6.10
C LEU A 175 -0.48 -19.84 5.07
N ALA A 176 -0.25 -18.54 5.06
CA ALA A 176 -0.89 -17.61 4.13
C ALA A 176 0.16 -16.82 3.35
N GLU A 177 0.06 -16.89 2.03
CA GLU A 177 0.72 -16.00 1.09
C GLU A 177 -0.28 -14.96 0.59
N VAL A 178 0.04 -13.67 0.74
CA VAL A 178 -0.89 -12.56 0.47
C VAL A 178 -0.56 -11.91 -0.87
N LYS A 179 -1.53 -11.85 -1.76
CA LYS A 179 -1.37 -11.14 -3.05
C LYS A 179 -2.42 -10.05 -3.22
N GLY A 180 -1.99 -8.86 -3.62
CA GLY A 180 -2.86 -7.73 -3.90
C GLY A 180 -3.31 -7.67 -5.36
N ILE A 181 -4.61 -7.45 -5.59
CA ILE A 181 -5.16 -7.13 -6.92
C ILE A 181 -5.99 -5.84 -6.83
N ARG A 182 -5.58 -4.83 -7.62
CA ARG A 182 -6.20 -3.50 -7.62
C ARG A 182 -7.68 -3.50 -8.06
N ALA A 183 -8.04 -4.38 -8.97
CA ALA A 183 -9.40 -4.52 -9.51
C ALA A 183 -10.20 -5.62 -8.79
N SER A 184 -11.51 -5.72 -9.07
CA SER A 184 -12.37 -6.78 -8.52
C SER A 184 -12.04 -8.19 -9.05
N LYS A 185 -11.20 -8.28 -10.10
CA LYS A 185 -10.68 -9.54 -10.65
C LYS A 185 -9.30 -9.32 -11.26
N GLY A 186 -8.50 -10.38 -11.34
CA GLY A 186 -7.17 -10.33 -11.93
C GLY A 186 -6.50 -11.69 -11.94
N ARG A 187 -5.27 -11.74 -12.45
CA ARG A 187 -4.39 -12.92 -12.35
C ARG A 187 -3.27 -12.60 -11.37
N PHE A 188 -2.80 -13.62 -10.67
CA PHE A 188 -1.59 -13.57 -9.87
C PHE A 188 -0.59 -14.61 -10.38
N ARG A 189 0.63 -14.56 -9.87
CA ARG A 189 1.68 -15.54 -10.13
C ARG A 189 2.20 -16.03 -8.79
N MET A 190 2.67 -17.26 -8.77
CA MET A 190 3.43 -17.80 -7.65
C MET A 190 4.90 -17.85 -8.03
N THR A 191 5.79 -17.67 -7.05
CA THR A 191 7.19 -18.08 -7.19
C THR A 191 7.30 -19.61 -7.14
N GLU A 192 8.44 -20.16 -7.56
CA GLU A 192 8.67 -21.61 -7.43
C GLU A 192 8.61 -22.07 -5.98
N ASN A 193 9.16 -21.28 -5.04
CA ASN A 193 9.11 -21.58 -3.61
C ASN A 193 7.66 -21.61 -3.09
N GLU A 194 6.85 -20.59 -3.38
CA GLU A 194 5.42 -20.55 -3.04
C GLU A 194 4.67 -21.76 -3.60
N TYR A 195 4.92 -22.13 -4.87
CA TYR A 195 4.26 -23.27 -5.50
C TYR A 195 4.63 -24.60 -4.83
N ASN A 196 5.90 -24.77 -4.49
CA ASN A 196 6.37 -25.96 -3.76
C ASN A 196 5.78 -26.03 -2.35
N LYS A 197 5.66 -24.90 -1.64
CA LYS A 197 5.01 -24.85 -0.33
C LYS A 197 3.53 -25.19 -0.40
N ALA A 198 2.83 -24.74 -1.44
CA ALA A 198 1.45 -25.16 -1.69
C ALA A 198 1.31 -26.67 -1.90
N LEU A 199 2.27 -27.31 -2.58
CA LEU A 199 2.30 -28.78 -2.75
C LEU A 199 2.63 -29.53 -1.45
N GLU A 200 3.54 -28.97 -0.63
CA GLU A 200 3.99 -29.53 0.65
C GLU A 200 2.87 -29.50 1.70
N TYR A 201 2.30 -28.32 1.94
CA TYR A 201 1.35 -28.07 3.04
C TYR A 201 -0.12 -28.23 2.63
N LYS A 202 -0.43 -28.26 1.33
CA LYS A 202 -1.76 -28.59 0.77
C LYS A 202 -2.88 -27.76 1.41
N ASN A 203 -3.76 -28.39 2.18
CA ASN A 203 -4.92 -27.79 2.83
C ASN A 203 -4.54 -26.81 3.95
N TYR A 204 -3.28 -26.81 4.39
CA TYR A 204 -2.75 -25.85 5.35
C TYR A 204 -2.08 -24.64 4.68
N TYR A 205 -2.00 -24.59 3.34
CA TYR A 205 -1.44 -23.47 2.59
C TYR A 205 -2.50 -22.73 1.80
N PHE A 206 -2.55 -21.42 2.01
CA PHE A 206 -3.53 -20.54 1.42
C PHE A 206 -2.87 -19.45 0.60
N ILE A 207 -3.45 -19.17 -0.57
CA ILE A 207 -3.26 -17.87 -1.23
C ILE A 207 -4.44 -16.99 -0.81
N THR A 208 -4.15 -15.93 -0.07
CA THR A 208 -5.14 -14.91 0.28
C THR A 208 -5.03 -13.74 -0.67
N LEU A 209 -6.00 -13.60 -1.57
CA LEU A 209 -6.07 -12.46 -2.47
C LEU A 209 -6.81 -11.29 -1.81
N VAL A 210 -6.20 -10.12 -1.79
CA VAL A 210 -6.87 -8.86 -1.46
C VAL A 210 -7.30 -8.19 -2.77
N LEU A 211 -8.56 -8.37 -3.13
CA LEU A 211 -9.16 -7.83 -4.34
C LEU A 211 -9.69 -6.42 -4.11
N ASN A 212 -9.93 -5.68 -5.19
CA ASN A 212 -10.61 -4.38 -5.17
C ASN A 212 -9.96 -3.32 -4.26
N MET A 213 -8.63 -3.34 -4.12
CA MET A 213 -7.88 -2.39 -3.27
C MET A 213 -8.02 -0.91 -3.69
N ASN A 214 -8.58 -0.63 -4.86
CA ASN A 214 -8.89 0.73 -5.29
C ASN A 214 -10.17 1.31 -4.67
N ASP A 215 -10.99 0.48 -4.04
CA ASP A 215 -12.27 0.87 -3.48
C ASP A 215 -12.47 0.23 -2.10
N LEU A 216 -13.38 -0.73 -1.98
CA LEU A 216 -13.59 -1.56 -0.79
C LEU A 216 -12.87 -2.90 -0.98
N PRO A 217 -11.75 -3.14 -0.28
CA PRO A 217 -11.01 -4.37 -0.46
C PRO A 217 -11.80 -5.58 0.05
N VAL A 218 -11.66 -6.72 -0.63
CA VAL A 218 -12.36 -7.96 -0.27
C VAL A 218 -11.38 -9.12 -0.34
N PHE A 219 -11.45 -10.03 0.62
CA PHE A 219 -10.65 -11.26 0.59
C PHE A 219 -11.26 -12.31 -0.34
N LEU A 220 -10.41 -12.95 -1.13
CA LEU A 220 -10.67 -14.25 -1.72
C LEU A 220 -9.59 -15.21 -1.21
N ASN A 221 -9.99 -16.08 -0.29
CA ASN A 221 -9.09 -17.05 0.34
C ASN A 221 -9.14 -18.38 -0.44
N ILE A 222 -7.98 -18.85 -0.91
CA ILE A 222 -7.87 -20.03 -1.77
C ILE A 222 -7.03 -21.09 -1.04
N GLU A 223 -7.71 -22.08 -0.47
CA GLU A 223 -7.10 -23.28 0.10
C GLU A 223 -6.44 -24.13 -0.99
N ASN A 224 -5.30 -24.76 -0.67
CA ASN A 224 -4.61 -25.73 -1.53
C ASN A 224 -4.55 -25.27 -2.99
N PRO A 225 -3.95 -24.09 -3.25
CA PRO A 225 -4.04 -23.43 -4.55
C PRO A 225 -3.41 -24.28 -5.67
N ALA A 226 -2.38 -25.08 -5.38
CA ALA A 226 -1.74 -25.96 -6.36
C ALA A 226 -2.69 -27.05 -6.89
N ASN A 227 -3.66 -27.50 -6.08
CA ASN A 227 -4.69 -28.45 -6.51
C ASN A 227 -5.93 -27.76 -7.09
N ASN A 228 -6.33 -26.63 -6.49
CA ASN A 228 -7.59 -25.96 -6.80
C ASN A 228 -7.51 -24.98 -7.98
N LEU A 229 -6.32 -24.65 -8.44
CA LEU A 229 -6.06 -23.78 -9.60
C LEU A 229 -5.14 -24.46 -10.61
N LYS A 230 -5.14 -23.95 -11.85
CA LYS A 230 -4.24 -24.41 -12.92
C LYS A 230 -3.14 -23.38 -13.16
N PHE A 231 -1.90 -23.79 -12.95
CA PHE A 231 -0.72 -22.97 -13.22
C PHE A 231 0.03 -23.48 -14.46
N LYS A 232 0.61 -22.55 -15.20
CA LYS A 232 1.57 -22.85 -16.27
C LYS A 232 2.96 -22.45 -15.78
N LYS A 233 3.89 -23.40 -15.76
CA LYS A 233 5.30 -23.10 -15.49
C LYS A 233 5.85 -22.19 -16.59
N GLU A 234 6.43 -21.06 -16.21
CA GLU A 234 7.14 -20.14 -17.10
C GLU A 234 8.50 -19.81 -16.51
N GLU A 235 9.56 -20.14 -17.24
CA GLU A 235 10.93 -19.79 -16.85
C GLU A 235 11.31 -18.43 -17.43
N ARG A 236 11.91 -17.56 -16.60
CA ARG A 236 12.30 -16.20 -16.98
C ARG A 236 13.77 -15.99 -16.61
N ILE A 237 14.57 -15.56 -17.57
CA ILE A 237 15.98 -15.22 -17.35
C ILE A 237 16.04 -13.85 -16.68
N SER A 238 16.61 -13.82 -15.47
CA SER A 238 16.87 -12.57 -14.74
C SER A 238 17.89 -11.71 -15.48
N LYS A 239 17.85 -10.39 -15.24
CA LYS A 239 18.91 -9.48 -15.70
C LYS A 239 20.27 -9.94 -15.11
N PRO A 240 21.38 -9.76 -15.84
CA PRO A 240 22.71 -10.06 -15.30
C PRO A 240 22.92 -9.30 -13.99
N VAL A 241 23.37 -10.01 -12.96
CA VAL A 241 23.77 -9.43 -11.68
C VAL A 241 25.23 -9.01 -11.82
N ILE A 242 25.52 -7.73 -11.59
CA ILE A 242 26.89 -7.20 -11.57
C ILE A 242 27.23 -6.95 -10.10
N GLU A 243 28.23 -7.67 -9.60
CA GLU A 243 28.70 -7.58 -8.23
C GLU A 243 30.12 -7.00 -8.20
N TYR A 244 30.42 -6.20 -7.18
CA TYR A 244 31.75 -5.66 -6.93
C TYR A 244 32.29 -6.33 -5.69
N HIS A 245 33.22 -7.27 -5.89
CA HIS A 245 33.88 -7.97 -4.80
C HIS A 245 35.17 -7.25 -4.42
N LEU A 246 35.51 -7.30 -3.14
CA LEU A 246 36.80 -6.82 -2.67
C LEU A 246 37.91 -7.64 -3.33
N LEU A 247 38.98 -6.97 -3.73
CA LEU A 247 40.15 -7.62 -4.33
C LEU A 247 41.03 -8.32 -3.28
N SER A 248 40.84 -7.99 -2.01
CA SER A 248 41.58 -8.53 -0.87
C SER A 248 40.67 -8.65 0.34
N ASP A 249 41.05 -9.51 1.27
CA ASP A 249 40.36 -9.64 2.55
C ASP A 249 40.36 -8.32 3.32
N ILE A 250 39.31 -8.12 4.13
CA ILE A 250 39.25 -7.03 5.11
C ILE A 250 39.99 -7.51 6.35
N CYS A 251 41.06 -6.80 6.71
CA CYS A 251 41.99 -7.07 7.81
C CYS A 251 43.01 -8.17 7.54
#